data_AF-A0A176S0Q6-F1
#
_entry.id   AF-A0A176S0Q6-F1
#
_cell.length_a   1.000
_cell.length_b   1.000
_cell.length_c   1.000
_cell.angle_alpha   90.00
_cell.angle_beta   90.00
_cell.angle_gamma   90.00
#
_symmetry.space_group_name_H-M   'P 1'
#
loop_
_entity.id
_entity.type
_entity.pdbx_description
1 polymer ?
#
loop_
_entity_poly.entity_id
_entity_poly.type
_entity_poly.pdbx_seq_one_letter_code
_entity_poly.pdbx_strand_id
1 'polypeptide(L)'
;MENKNHEELIKKAIEAAETEKECAQILETHFKRLHGRKPSKRERAIINADAARAVSVVCDKKTGYIFINTSGRPHPQTEEIHIELKRRMPEDSLDKNKRPVEYCAEFKACNKALHSRHDAKMEDLIVATVLVSDGSPKERCENCKRTTEGAIVLTD
;
A
#
# COMPACT_ATOMS: atom_id res chain seq x y z
N MET A 1 18.44 -1.52 -19.28
CA MET A 1 17.36 -0.50 -19.31
C MET A 1 16.30 -0.79 -18.24
N GLU A 2 15.94 -2.05 -18.01
CA GLU A 2 14.98 -2.47 -16.95
C GLU A 2 15.37 -2.03 -15.53
N ASN A 3 16.64 -2.13 -15.13
CA ASN A 3 17.07 -1.76 -13.77
C ASN A 3 16.83 -0.28 -13.40
N LYS A 4 16.93 0.66 -14.36
CA LYS A 4 16.67 2.08 -14.09
C LYS A 4 15.20 2.34 -13.76
N ASN A 5 14.28 1.60 -14.40
CA ASN A 5 12.85 1.74 -14.16
C ASN A 5 12.45 1.16 -12.79
N HIS A 6 13.16 0.14 -12.31
CA HIS A 6 12.94 -0.44 -10.97
C HIS A 6 13.37 0.50 -9.85
N GLU A 7 14.57 1.10 -9.96
CA GLU A 7 15.07 2.09 -9.01
C GLU A 7 14.14 3.30 -8.94
N GLU A 8 13.64 3.78 -10.09
CA GLU A 8 12.70 4.90 -10.13
C GLU A 8 11.38 4.56 -9.43
N LEU A 9 10.88 3.33 -9.59
CA LEU A 9 9.63 2.91 -8.93
C LEU A 9 9.78 2.86 -7.40
N ILE A 10 10.89 2.33 -6.90
CA ILE A 10 11.20 2.33 -5.47
C ILE A 10 11.34 3.76 -4.96
N LYS A 11 12.02 4.64 -5.71
CA LYS A 11 12.14 6.06 -5.35
C LYS A 11 10.77 6.72 -5.22
N LYS A 12 9.85 6.49 -6.16
CA LYS A 12 8.48 7.01 -6.08
C LYS A 12 7.72 6.45 -4.86
N ALA A 13 7.97 5.20 -4.49
CA ALA A 13 7.39 4.63 -3.27
C ALA A 13 7.91 5.34 -2.00
N ILE A 14 9.20 5.66 -1.96
CA ILE A 14 9.83 6.42 -0.87
C ILE A 14 9.26 7.85 -0.81
N GLU A 15 9.19 8.56 -1.93
CA GLU A 15 8.63 9.93 -2.00
C GLU A 15 7.16 9.95 -1.49
N ALA A 16 6.36 8.96 -1.87
CA ALA A 16 5.00 8.83 -1.39
C ALA A 16 4.93 8.47 0.11
N ALA A 17 5.85 7.65 0.62
CA ALA A 17 5.96 7.34 2.04
C ALA A 17 6.37 8.55 2.89
N GLU A 18 7.26 9.41 2.38
CA GLU A 18 7.62 10.68 3.03
C GLU A 18 6.41 11.60 3.15
N THR A 19 5.61 11.71 2.08
CA THR A 19 4.37 12.51 2.09
C THR A 19 3.40 12.03 3.18
N GLU A 20 3.18 10.71 3.29
CA GLU A 20 2.31 10.13 4.33
C GLU A 20 2.86 10.38 5.74
N LYS A 21 4.18 10.31 5.92
CA LYS A 21 4.85 10.60 7.20
C LYS A 21 4.67 12.06 7.59
N GLU A 22 4.76 12.99 6.64
CA GLU A 22 4.49 14.41 6.87
C GLU A 22 3.03 14.66 7.26
N CYS A 23 2.07 14.01 6.59
CA CYS A 23 0.66 14.09 6.97
C CYS A 23 0.43 13.65 8.43
N ALA A 24 1.05 12.56 8.88
CA ALA A 24 0.97 12.12 10.28
C ALA A 24 1.56 13.16 11.26
N GLN A 25 2.68 13.80 10.90
CA GLN A 25 3.29 14.87 11.71
C GLN A 25 2.43 16.14 11.76
N ILE A 26 1.74 16.46 10.67
CA ILE A 26 0.78 17.58 10.62
C ILE A 26 -0.37 17.33 11.60
N LEU A 27 -0.90 16.10 11.65
CA LEU A 27 -1.96 15.73 12.62
C LEU A 27 -1.49 15.88 14.06
N GLU A 28 -0.27 15.42 14.39
CA GLU A 28 0.29 15.64 15.73
C GLU A 28 0.48 17.12 16.06
N THR A 29 0.88 17.91 15.07
CA THR A 29 1.09 19.36 15.23
C THR A 29 -0.24 20.07 15.43
N HIS A 30 -1.27 19.69 14.68
CA HIS A 30 -2.63 20.18 14.83
C HIS A 30 -3.18 19.86 16.23
N PHE A 31 -2.99 18.62 16.71
CA PHE A 31 -3.35 18.23 18.07
C PHE A 31 -2.68 19.14 19.12
N LYS A 32 -1.36 19.36 18.99
CA LYS A 32 -0.62 20.24 19.90
C LYS A 32 -1.17 21.66 19.93
N ARG A 33 -1.54 22.21 18.77
CA ARG A 33 -2.15 23.54 18.65
C ARG A 33 -3.52 23.61 19.31
N LEU A 34 -4.36 22.60 19.11
CA LEU A 34 -5.72 22.56 19.68
C LEU A 34 -5.72 22.36 21.20
N HIS A 35 -4.83 21.53 21.73
CA HIS A 35 -4.87 21.10 23.13
C HIS A 35 -3.78 21.73 24.00
N GLY A 36 -2.85 22.52 23.44
CA GLY A 36 -1.75 23.14 24.18
C GLY A 36 -0.75 22.15 24.79
N ARG A 37 -0.83 20.85 24.43
CA ARG A 37 0.04 19.79 24.95
C ARG A 37 0.33 18.74 23.89
N LYS A 38 1.38 17.95 24.11
CA LYS A 38 1.66 16.79 23.26
C LYS A 38 0.58 15.70 23.46
N PRO A 39 0.24 14.93 22.42
CA PRO A 39 -0.64 13.78 22.55
C PRO A 39 -0.01 12.74 23.49
N SER A 40 -0.83 12.18 24.38
CA SER A 40 -0.50 11.03 25.23
C SER A 40 -0.20 9.80 24.37
N LYS A 41 0.31 8.73 24.99
CA LYS A 41 0.57 7.46 24.28
C LYS A 41 -0.70 6.90 23.63
N ARG A 42 -1.84 7.00 24.31
CA ARG A 42 -3.15 6.53 23.81
C ARG A 42 -3.65 7.39 22.65
N GLU A 43 -3.53 8.72 22.75
CA GLU A 43 -3.93 9.63 21.66
C GLU A 43 -3.04 9.49 20.44
N ARG A 44 -1.72 9.32 20.63
CA ARG A 44 -0.80 8.96 19.54
C ARG A 44 -1.16 7.63 18.89
N ALA A 45 -1.54 6.63 19.68
CA ALA A 45 -1.98 5.36 19.13
C ALA A 45 -3.25 5.52 18.29
N ILE A 46 -4.17 6.43 18.65
CA ILE A 46 -5.37 6.74 17.85
C ILE A 46 -4.97 7.48 16.56
N ILE A 47 -4.17 8.54 16.66
CA ILE A 47 -3.65 9.29 15.50
C ILE A 47 -2.92 8.37 14.53
N ASN A 48 -2.11 7.44 15.05
CA ASN A 48 -1.33 6.49 14.26
C ASN A 48 -2.13 5.25 13.82
N ALA A 49 -3.27 4.94 14.45
CA ALA A 49 -4.12 3.82 14.03
C ALA A 49 -4.77 4.10 12.67
N ASP A 50 -5.06 5.36 12.40
CA ASP A 50 -5.58 5.82 11.11
C ASP A 50 -4.46 6.11 10.09
N ALA A 51 -3.21 6.25 10.55
CA ALA A 51 -2.07 6.51 9.67
C ALA A 51 -1.69 5.28 8.85
N ALA A 52 -1.34 5.51 7.59
CA ALA A 52 -0.76 4.49 6.74
C ALA A 52 0.58 3.99 7.31
N ARG A 53 0.78 2.67 7.29
CA ARG A 53 2.04 2.03 7.70
C ARG A 53 2.94 1.67 6.53
N ALA A 54 2.36 1.46 5.36
CA ALA A 54 3.05 1.13 4.14
C ALA A 54 2.43 1.85 2.95
N VAL A 55 3.26 2.15 1.97
CA VAL A 55 2.86 2.65 0.65
C VAL A 55 3.28 1.64 -0.39
N SER A 56 2.40 1.35 -1.33
CA SER A 56 2.68 0.51 -2.49
C SER A 56 2.49 1.32 -3.76
N VAL A 57 3.45 1.16 -4.66
CA VAL A 57 3.46 1.73 -6.00
C VAL A 57 3.47 0.59 -7.00
N VAL A 58 2.50 0.61 -7.90
CA VAL A 58 2.33 -0.40 -8.94
C VAL A 58 2.47 0.27 -10.30
N CYS A 59 3.37 -0.25 -11.13
CA CYS A 59 3.51 0.14 -12.53
C CYS A 59 2.91 -0.93 -13.43
N ASP A 60 2.01 -0.55 -14.32
CA ASP A 60 1.59 -1.39 -15.42
C ASP A 60 2.62 -1.29 -16.55
N LYS A 61 3.35 -2.38 -16.83
CA LYS A 61 4.40 -2.43 -17.85
C LYS A 61 3.90 -2.10 -19.25
N LYS A 62 2.63 -2.37 -19.56
CA LYS A 62 2.07 -2.14 -20.90
C LYS A 62 1.89 -0.65 -21.19
N THR A 63 1.50 0.14 -20.18
CA THR A 63 1.28 1.60 -20.37
C THR A 63 2.29 2.50 -19.68
N GLY A 64 3.07 1.97 -18.74
CA GLY A 64 3.91 2.77 -17.84
C GLY A 64 3.10 3.56 -16.81
N TYR A 65 1.81 3.29 -16.64
CA TYR A 65 0.99 3.99 -15.65
C TYR A 65 1.28 3.52 -14.24
N ILE A 66 1.30 4.48 -13.32
CA ILE A 66 1.67 4.27 -11.92
C ILE A 66 0.45 4.46 -11.04
N PHE A 67 0.22 3.49 -10.16
CA PHE A 67 -0.88 3.45 -9.22
C PHE A 67 -0.32 3.38 -7.80
N ILE A 68 -0.64 4.39 -6.99
CA ILE A 68 -0.15 4.51 -5.61
C ILE A 68 -1.32 4.24 -4.65
N ASN A 69 -1.04 3.47 -3.59
CA ASN A 69 -1.99 3.26 -2.53
C ASN A 69 -1.32 3.00 -1.18
N THR A 70 -2.08 3.20 -0.11
CA THR A 70 -1.60 3.10 1.26
C THR A 70 -2.34 2.01 2.03
N SER A 71 -1.64 1.42 2.99
CA SER A 71 -2.24 0.44 3.90
C SER A 71 -3.22 1.13 4.85
N GLY A 72 -4.28 0.45 5.30
CA GLY A 72 -5.22 0.98 6.29
C GLY A 72 -6.58 1.29 5.68
N ARG A 73 -7.24 2.36 6.11
CA ARG A 73 -8.52 2.82 5.55
C ARG A 73 -8.30 3.97 4.54
N PRO A 74 -9.27 4.21 3.64
CA PRO A 74 -10.39 3.32 3.29
C PRO A 74 -9.89 2.08 2.55
N HIS A 75 -10.59 0.96 2.71
CA HIS A 75 -10.36 -0.26 1.93
C HIS A 75 -11.53 -0.47 0.97
N PRO A 76 -11.31 -1.12 -0.20
CA PRO A 76 -12.38 -1.36 -1.16
C PRO A 76 -13.47 -2.23 -0.54
N GLN A 77 -14.72 -1.97 -0.94
CA GLN A 77 -15.86 -2.85 -0.72
C GLN A 77 -15.80 -4.06 -1.65
N THR A 78 -16.50 -5.14 -1.32
CA THR A 78 -16.40 -6.44 -2.01
C THR A 78 -16.77 -6.39 -3.51
N GLU A 79 -17.61 -5.45 -3.90
CA GLU A 79 -18.05 -5.14 -5.26
C GLU A 79 -17.02 -4.31 -6.05
N GLU A 80 -16.15 -3.58 -5.35
CA GLU A 80 -15.08 -2.76 -5.94
C GLU A 80 -13.80 -3.57 -6.19
N ILE A 81 -13.74 -4.81 -5.70
CA ILE A 81 -12.58 -5.69 -5.85
C ILE A 81 -12.61 -6.34 -7.24
N HIS A 82 -11.52 -6.15 -7.98
CA HIS A 82 -11.31 -6.77 -9.28
C HIS A 82 -11.41 -8.29 -9.18
N ILE A 83 -12.08 -8.91 -10.16
CA ILE A 83 -12.45 -10.34 -10.11
C ILE A 83 -11.24 -11.26 -9.88
N GLU A 84 -10.09 -10.91 -10.47
CA GLU A 84 -8.85 -11.67 -10.32
C GLU A 84 -8.34 -11.68 -8.87
N LEU A 85 -8.35 -10.53 -8.21
CA LEU A 85 -7.98 -10.43 -6.80
C LEU A 85 -8.98 -11.18 -5.93
N LYS A 86 -10.28 -10.95 -6.18
CA LYS A 86 -11.38 -11.58 -5.43
C LYS A 86 -11.29 -13.10 -5.43
N ARG A 87 -10.98 -13.71 -6.58
CA ARG A 87 -10.79 -15.17 -6.72
C ARG A 87 -9.62 -15.72 -5.91
N ARG A 88 -8.62 -14.89 -5.62
CA ARG A 88 -7.40 -15.27 -4.91
C ARG A 88 -7.40 -14.88 -3.45
N MET A 89 -8.34 -14.05 -3.02
CA MET A 89 -8.52 -13.71 -1.61
C MET A 89 -8.76 -14.98 -0.80
N PRO A 90 -8.02 -15.21 0.28
CA PRO A 90 -8.33 -16.31 1.18
C PRO A 90 -9.61 -15.97 1.96
N GLU A 91 -10.41 -17.00 2.29
CA GLU A 91 -11.63 -16.82 3.12
C GLU A 91 -11.27 -16.29 4.50
N ASP A 92 -10.21 -16.86 5.10
CA ASP A 92 -9.60 -16.38 6.33
C ASP A 92 -8.26 -15.71 6.05
N SER A 93 -7.95 -14.65 6.80
CA SER A 93 -6.64 -14.00 6.70
C SER A 93 -5.52 -14.97 7.07
N LEU A 94 -4.54 -15.10 6.17
CA LEU A 94 -3.30 -15.85 6.36
C LEU A 94 -2.24 -15.04 7.13
N ASP A 95 -2.51 -13.76 7.42
CA ASP A 95 -1.61 -12.93 8.21
C ASP A 95 -1.71 -13.31 9.70
N LYS A 96 -0.57 -13.34 10.41
CA LYS A 96 -0.52 -13.68 11.84
C LYS A 96 -1.41 -12.78 12.70
N ASN A 97 -1.64 -11.53 12.27
CA ASN A 97 -2.48 -10.56 12.97
C ASN A 97 -3.95 -10.61 12.50
N LYS A 98 -4.32 -11.59 11.68
CA LYS A 98 -5.65 -11.75 11.07
C LYS A 98 -6.14 -10.51 10.32
N ARG A 99 -5.21 -9.70 9.80
CA ARG A 99 -5.53 -8.47 9.09
C ARG A 99 -6.16 -8.81 7.72
N PRO A 100 -7.34 -8.27 7.37
CA PRO A 100 -7.92 -8.52 6.05
C PRO A 100 -7.03 -7.99 4.93
N VAL A 101 -7.00 -8.67 3.79
CA VAL A 101 -6.07 -8.36 2.69
C VAL A 101 -6.37 -7.04 2.01
N GLU A 102 -7.64 -6.63 1.98
CA GLU A 102 -8.09 -5.35 1.43
C GLU A 102 -7.54 -4.12 2.16
N TYR A 103 -6.96 -4.31 3.36
CA TYR A 103 -6.25 -3.27 4.10
C TYR A 103 -4.79 -3.10 3.68
N CYS A 104 -4.24 -4.00 2.87
CA CYS A 104 -2.85 -3.96 2.45
C CYS A 104 -2.65 -2.97 1.30
N ALA A 105 -1.51 -2.28 1.29
CA ALA A 105 -1.21 -1.27 0.27
C ALA A 105 -1.10 -1.92 -1.12
N GLU A 106 -0.44 -3.08 -1.17
CA GLU A 106 -0.17 -3.87 -2.37
C GLU A 106 -1.47 -4.31 -3.05
N PHE A 107 -2.40 -4.84 -2.24
CA PHE A 107 -3.70 -5.28 -2.71
C PHE A 107 -4.47 -4.12 -3.36
N LYS A 108 -4.56 -2.98 -2.67
CA LYS A 108 -5.32 -1.83 -3.18
C LYS A 108 -4.67 -1.19 -4.40
N ALA A 109 -3.35 -1.14 -4.47
CA ALA A 109 -2.64 -0.60 -5.63
C ALA A 109 -2.81 -1.51 -6.85
N CYS A 110 -2.70 -2.84 -6.67
CA CYS A 110 -3.00 -3.81 -7.73
C CYS A 110 -4.47 -3.76 -8.15
N ASN A 111 -5.41 -3.58 -7.21
CA ASN A 111 -6.84 -3.44 -7.53
C ASN A 111 -7.09 -2.27 -8.47
N LYS A 112 -6.49 -1.10 -8.18
CA LYS A 112 -6.57 0.08 -9.05
C LYS A 112 -5.96 -0.19 -10.43
N ALA A 113 -4.78 -0.81 -10.46
CA ALA A 113 -4.08 -1.12 -11.71
C ALA A 113 -4.91 -2.07 -12.60
N LEU A 114 -5.49 -3.11 -12.01
CA LEU A 114 -6.29 -4.08 -12.75
C LEU A 114 -7.60 -3.50 -13.29
N HIS A 115 -8.21 -2.55 -12.59
CA HIS A 115 -9.39 -1.84 -13.09
C HIS A 115 -9.08 -0.79 -14.16
N SER A 116 -7.82 -0.39 -14.32
CA SER A 116 -7.45 0.69 -15.25
C SER A 116 -7.63 0.33 -16.72
N ARG A 117 -7.71 -0.98 -17.04
CA ARG A 117 -7.87 -1.50 -18.39
C ARG A 117 -8.58 -2.85 -18.38
N HIS A 118 -9.39 -3.10 -19.40
CA HIS A 118 -10.14 -4.35 -19.53
C HIS A 118 -9.25 -5.60 -19.69
N ASP A 119 -8.05 -5.45 -20.25
CA ASP A 119 -7.09 -6.52 -20.49
C ASP A 119 -5.93 -6.53 -19.48
N ALA A 120 -6.07 -5.83 -18.34
CA ALA A 120 -5.07 -5.83 -17.29
C ALA A 120 -4.82 -7.24 -16.77
N LYS A 121 -3.55 -7.57 -16.55
CA LYS A 121 -3.16 -8.83 -15.94
C LYS A 121 -2.17 -8.61 -14.82
N MET A 122 -2.18 -9.48 -13.83
CA MET A 122 -1.23 -9.44 -12.72
C MET A 122 0.22 -9.53 -13.20
N GLU A 123 0.49 -10.35 -14.23
CA GLU A 123 1.83 -10.53 -14.84
C GLU A 123 2.39 -9.27 -15.51
N ASP A 124 1.53 -8.31 -15.83
CA ASP A 124 1.92 -7.03 -16.41
C ASP A 124 2.32 -6.00 -15.33
N LEU A 125 2.12 -6.31 -14.04
CA LEU A 125 2.33 -5.38 -12.95
C LEU A 125 3.72 -5.53 -12.31
N ILE A 126 4.39 -4.41 -12.08
CA ILE A 126 5.58 -4.31 -11.22
C ILE A 126 5.17 -3.60 -9.94
N VAL A 127 5.48 -4.18 -8.78
CA VAL A 127 5.07 -3.70 -7.46
C VAL A 127 6.32 -3.37 -6.64
N ALA A 128 6.33 -2.18 -6.04
CA ALA A 128 7.29 -1.79 -5.01
C ALA A 128 6.54 -1.30 -3.78
N THR A 129 6.88 -1.82 -2.60
CA THR A 129 6.21 -1.45 -1.35
C THR A 129 7.24 -1.09 -0.30
N VAL A 130 7.04 0.03 0.38
CA VAL A 130 7.95 0.52 1.42
C VAL A 130 7.20 0.85 2.71
N LEU A 131 7.92 0.84 3.82
CA LEU A 131 7.41 1.29 5.11
C LEU A 131 7.37 2.82 5.18
N VAL A 132 6.27 3.37 5.71
CA VAL A 132 6.11 4.82 5.93
C VAL A 132 7.11 5.36 6.96
N SER A 133 7.53 4.52 7.91
CA SER A 133 8.42 4.94 9.01
C SER A 133 9.78 5.45 8.51
N ASP A 134 10.39 4.75 7.56
CA ASP A 134 11.79 4.91 7.17
C ASP A 134 12.06 4.71 5.68
N GLY A 135 11.03 4.44 4.86
CA GLY A 135 11.19 4.18 3.43
C GLY A 135 11.83 2.85 3.08
N SER A 136 12.08 1.98 4.07
CA SER A 136 12.70 0.67 3.80
C SER A 136 11.75 -0.24 3.00
N PRO A 137 12.29 -1.11 2.12
CA PRO A 137 11.50 -2.12 1.42
C PRO A 137 10.70 -2.98 2.38
N LYS A 138 9.44 -3.24 2.03
CA LYS A 138 8.53 -4.09 2.80
C LYS A 138 8.17 -5.33 1.99
N GLU A 139 8.56 -6.49 2.49
CA GLU A 139 8.12 -7.78 1.96
C GLU A 139 6.59 -7.91 2.06
N ARG A 140 5.97 -8.54 1.07
CA ARG A 140 4.55 -8.87 1.10
C ARG A 140 4.23 -9.82 2.25
N CYS A 141 3.07 -9.62 2.90
CA CYS A 141 2.53 -10.65 3.80
C CYS A 141 1.92 -11.81 2.99
N GLU A 142 1.66 -12.95 3.63
CA GLU A 142 1.16 -14.16 2.96
C GLU A 142 -0.16 -13.94 2.18
N ASN A 143 -1.05 -13.08 2.68
CA ASN A 143 -2.23 -12.67 1.95
C ASN A 143 -1.88 -11.96 0.62
N CYS A 144 -0.95 -11.02 0.67
CA CYS A 144 -0.51 -10.29 -0.52
C CYS A 144 0.27 -11.19 -1.48
N LYS A 145 1.13 -12.09 -0.97
CA LYS A 145 1.84 -13.07 -1.80
C LYS A 145 0.88 -13.91 -2.65
N ARG A 146 -0.20 -14.40 -2.02
CA ARG A 146 -1.26 -15.17 -2.70
C ARG A 146 -2.08 -14.32 -3.66
N THR A 147 -2.60 -13.18 -3.18
CA THR A 147 -3.53 -12.36 -3.98
C THR A 147 -2.85 -11.70 -5.19
N THR A 148 -1.60 -11.27 -5.05
CA THR A 148 -0.84 -10.63 -6.13
C THR A 148 0.16 -11.56 -6.81
N GLU A 149 -0.08 -12.87 -6.75
CA GLU A 149 0.74 -13.88 -7.42
C GLU A 149 0.89 -13.60 -8.94
N GLY A 150 2.11 -13.73 -9.46
CA GLY A 150 2.42 -13.43 -10.86
C GLY A 150 2.84 -11.99 -11.13
N ALA A 151 2.60 -11.05 -10.21
CA ALA A 151 3.21 -9.72 -10.31
C ALA A 151 4.73 -9.80 -10.08
N ILE A 152 5.47 -8.90 -10.72
CA ILE A 152 6.90 -8.72 -10.45
C ILE A 152 7.03 -7.84 -9.21
N VAL A 153 7.56 -8.36 -8.11
CA VAL A 153 7.66 -7.61 -6.85
C VAL A 153 9.12 -7.31 -6.55
N LEU A 154 9.45 -6.02 -6.43
CA LEU A 154 10.82 -5.53 -6.27
C LEU A 154 11.29 -5.47 -4.82
N THR A 155 10.36 -5.61 -3.88
CA THR A 155 10.59 -5.42 -2.43
C THR A 155 10.33 -6.68 -1.62
N ASP A 156 10.19 -7.83 -2.30
CA ASP A 156 10.20 -9.15 -1.70
C ASP A 156 11.62 -9.70 -1.57
#